data_AF-A0A2S1R292-F1
#
_entry.id   AF-A0A2S1R292-F1
#
_cell.length_a   1.000
_cell.length_b   1.000
_cell.length_c   1.000
_cell.angle_alpha   90.00
_cell.angle_beta   90.00
_cell.angle_gamma   90.00
#
_symmetry.space_group_name_H-M   'P 1'
#
loop_
_entity.id
_entity.type
_entity.pdbx_description
1 polymer ?
#
loop_
_entity_poly.entity_id
_entity_poly.type
_entity_poly.pdbx_seq_one_letter_code
_entity_poly.pdbx_strand_id
1 'polypeptide(L)'
;MAAKVSANFTDGLNIGLMVLALVPAMLLPFELFLFVYAILGPLHYLTEINWLHKKQYFTTRKHDYLVLIVFSCIIGFLPFTQSLWRYYIPLFVFIAFFASFGFMFFEGTVKKILFTVVSALIGYLLFTSFYANFRVVFLTLLPTIMHVFLFTGAFILLGALRSKSRLGVASLVVFVACALVTLFAGAGFSVVSGYVAESYSPFRHLNMVMIDLFNVMHVDEIKADFDIPSRFSESDMPIYFSGTGIRIMRFIAFAYTYHYLNWFSKTSVIQWHNTKRRNLVIIAIIWIISVALYIKDYKTGLKWLYVLSFAHVVLEFPLNHLSFVEIKRQLLKRFG
;
A
#
# COMPACT_ATOMS: atom_id res chain seq x y z
N MET A 1 12.43 -31.23 -8.22
CA MET A 1 11.03 -31.41 -8.68
C MET A 1 10.03 -30.75 -7.73
N ALA A 2 10.04 -31.06 -6.42
CA ALA A 2 9.13 -30.47 -5.42
C ALA A 2 9.11 -28.93 -5.34
N ALA A 3 10.27 -28.27 -5.39
CA ALA A 3 10.34 -26.79 -5.36
C ALA A 3 9.68 -26.12 -6.59
N LYS A 4 9.71 -26.77 -7.76
CA LYS A 4 9.06 -26.29 -8.99
C LYS A 4 7.55 -26.51 -8.96
N VAL A 5 7.09 -27.61 -8.37
CA VAL A 5 5.66 -27.90 -8.16
C VAL A 5 5.06 -26.91 -7.15
N SER A 6 5.76 -26.62 -6.06
CA SER A 6 5.33 -25.60 -5.08
C SER A 6 5.26 -24.20 -5.69
N ALA A 7 6.21 -23.82 -6.54
CA ALA A 7 6.19 -22.52 -7.22
C ALA A 7 4.99 -22.38 -8.17
N ASN A 8 4.73 -23.40 -9.00
CA ASN A 8 3.58 -23.39 -9.91
C ASN A 8 2.23 -23.32 -9.19
N PHE A 9 2.09 -24.00 -8.04
CA PHE A 9 0.89 -23.90 -7.21
C PHE A 9 0.69 -22.49 -6.66
N THR A 10 1.75 -21.88 -6.09
CA THR A 10 1.68 -20.51 -5.59
C THR A 10 1.37 -19.50 -6.71
N ASP A 11 1.97 -19.67 -7.89
CA ASP A 11 1.70 -18.81 -9.05
C ASP A 11 0.25 -18.94 -9.54
N GLY A 12 -0.28 -20.17 -9.61
CA GLY A 12 -1.69 -20.41 -9.97
C GLY A 12 -2.68 -19.86 -8.94
N LEU A 13 -2.38 -20.02 -7.65
CA LEU A 13 -3.16 -19.41 -6.57
C LEU A 13 -3.16 -17.88 -6.68
N ASN A 14 -2.01 -17.25 -6.96
CA ASN A 14 -1.93 -15.80 -7.14
C ASN A 14 -2.81 -15.33 -8.30
N ILE A 15 -2.79 -16.02 -9.45
CA ILE A 15 -3.67 -15.70 -10.58
C ILE A 15 -5.15 -15.80 -10.15
N GLY A 16 -5.53 -16.88 -9.46
CA GLY A 16 -6.89 -17.04 -8.95
C GLY A 16 -7.30 -15.90 -8.00
N LEU A 17 -6.40 -15.47 -7.11
CA LEU A 17 -6.64 -14.36 -6.18
C LEU A 17 -6.72 -13.00 -6.88
N MET A 18 -6.00 -12.78 -7.98
CA MET A 18 -6.15 -11.56 -8.80
C MET A 18 -7.55 -11.49 -9.40
N VAL A 19 -8.03 -12.58 -9.99
CA VAL A 19 -9.39 -12.65 -10.56
C VAL A 19 -10.45 -12.50 -9.46
N LEU A 20 -10.24 -13.15 -8.31
CA LEU A 20 -11.11 -13.04 -7.14
C LEU A 20 -11.16 -11.60 -6.59
N ALA A 21 -10.06 -10.85 -6.65
CA ALA A 21 -10.03 -9.44 -6.25
C ALA A 21 -10.70 -8.53 -7.30
N LEU A 22 -10.56 -8.86 -8.58
CA LEU A 22 -11.12 -8.06 -9.69
C LEU A 22 -12.66 -8.05 -9.66
N VAL A 23 -13.30 -9.20 -9.52
CA VAL A 23 -14.77 -9.32 -9.59
C VAL A 23 -15.49 -8.38 -8.59
N PRO A 24 -15.26 -8.46 -7.26
CA PRO A 24 -15.91 -7.57 -6.32
C PRO A 24 -15.46 -6.12 -6.49
N ALA A 25 -14.22 -5.86 -6.95
CA ALA A 25 -13.76 -4.51 -7.22
C ALA A 25 -14.57 -3.87 -8.34
N MET A 26 -14.96 -4.63 -9.36
CA MET A 26 -15.79 -4.14 -10.47
C MET A 26 -17.24 -3.84 -10.05
N LEU A 27 -17.77 -4.60 -9.08
CA LEU A 27 -19.17 -4.55 -8.66
C LEU A 27 -19.43 -3.52 -7.55
N LEU A 28 -18.60 -3.52 -6.50
CA LEU A 28 -18.81 -2.75 -5.27
C LEU A 28 -17.48 -2.14 -4.78
N PRO A 29 -16.85 -1.23 -5.56
CA PRO A 29 -15.48 -0.79 -5.33
C PRO A 29 -15.29 -0.05 -4.00
N PHE A 30 -16.27 0.76 -3.58
CA PHE A 30 -16.18 1.51 -2.33
C PHE A 30 -16.34 0.58 -1.12
N GLU A 31 -17.37 -0.26 -1.11
CA GLU A 31 -17.65 -1.22 -0.04
C GLU A 31 -16.51 -2.22 0.10
N LEU A 32 -16.00 -2.75 -1.01
CA LEU A 32 -14.86 -3.66 -1.00
C LEU A 32 -13.65 -3.01 -0.36
N PHE A 33 -13.28 -1.80 -0.78
CA PHE A 33 -12.13 -1.10 -0.23
C PHE A 33 -12.27 -0.88 1.28
N LEU A 34 -13.42 -0.36 1.74
CA LEU A 34 -13.66 -0.15 3.17
C LEU A 34 -13.61 -1.46 3.96
N PHE A 35 -14.17 -2.54 3.40
CA PHE A 35 -14.16 -3.87 4.01
C PHE A 35 -12.75 -4.44 4.14
N VAL A 36 -11.97 -4.48 3.05
CA VAL A 36 -10.63 -5.07 3.09
C VAL A 36 -9.68 -4.24 3.93
N TYR A 37 -9.81 -2.92 3.91
CA TYR A 37 -9.01 -2.03 4.75
C TYR A 37 -9.28 -2.25 6.25
N ALA A 38 -10.55 -2.40 6.64
CA ALA A 38 -10.95 -2.58 8.03
C ALA A 38 -10.65 -3.99 8.57
N ILE A 39 -10.82 -5.03 7.74
CA ILE A 39 -10.75 -6.43 8.18
C ILE A 39 -9.43 -7.09 7.82
N LEU A 40 -9.03 -7.05 6.54
CA LEU A 40 -7.81 -7.72 6.08
C LEU A 40 -6.56 -6.90 6.38
N GLY A 41 -6.65 -5.57 6.30
CA GLY A 41 -5.58 -4.62 6.60
C GLY A 41 -4.86 -4.91 7.93
N PRO A 42 -5.53 -4.83 9.10
CA PRO A 42 -4.85 -5.05 10.38
C PRO A 42 -4.20 -6.42 10.49
N LEU A 43 -4.84 -7.47 9.96
CA LEU A 43 -4.27 -8.81 9.99
C LEU A 43 -2.98 -8.87 9.15
N HIS A 44 -3.00 -8.25 7.98
CA HIS A 44 -1.84 -8.13 7.10
C HIS A 44 -0.71 -7.36 7.80
N TYR A 45 -0.98 -6.14 8.30
CA TYR A 45 0.00 -5.28 8.96
C TYR A 45 0.71 -5.99 10.11
N LEU A 46 -0.05 -6.64 10.98
CA LEU A 46 0.47 -7.29 12.18
C LEU A 46 1.27 -8.56 11.86
N THR A 47 0.79 -9.38 10.92
CA THR A 47 1.51 -10.59 10.51
C THR A 47 2.79 -10.25 9.76
N GLU A 48 2.77 -9.17 8.98
CA GLU A 48 3.94 -8.64 8.29
C GLU A 48 4.97 -8.05 9.23
N ILE A 49 4.60 -7.16 10.15
CA ILE A 49 5.55 -6.61 11.12
C ILE A 49 6.21 -7.74 11.93
N ASN A 50 5.44 -8.74 12.35
CA ASN A 50 5.97 -9.92 13.03
C ASN A 50 6.92 -10.75 12.14
N TRP A 51 6.66 -10.85 10.84
CA TRP A 51 7.55 -11.53 9.90
C TRP A 51 8.83 -10.73 9.63
N LEU A 52 8.72 -9.42 9.37
CA LEU A 52 9.83 -8.51 9.18
C LEU A 52 10.78 -8.53 10.37
N HIS A 53 10.24 -8.60 11.60
CA HIS A 53 11.05 -8.71 12.81
C HIS A 53 11.95 -9.96 12.80
N LYS A 54 11.44 -11.12 12.35
CA LYS A 54 12.25 -12.34 12.21
C LYS A 54 13.33 -12.21 11.14
N LYS A 55 13.10 -11.36 10.14
CA LYS A 55 14.05 -11.04 9.07
C LYS A 55 14.96 -9.86 9.41
N GLN A 56 14.94 -9.39 10.66
CA GLN A 56 15.70 -8.22 11.12
C GLN A 56 15.44 -6.98 10.24
N TYR A 57 14.21 -6.87 9.73
CA TYR A 57 13.76 -5.79 8.84
C TYR A 57 14.66 -5.56 7.62
N PHE A 58 15.47 -6.56 7.21
CA PHE A 58 16.42 -6.44 6.10
C PHE A 58 17.44 -5.29 6.25
N THR A 59 17.70 -4.87 7.49
CA THR A 59 18.74 -3.88 7.82
C THR A 59 20.05 -4.58 8.18
N THR A 60 21.19 -3.90 7.98
CA THR A 60 22.51 -4.49 8.25
C THR A 60 22.78 -4.72 9.73
N ARG A 61 22.24 -3.90 10.65
CA ARG A 61 22.39 -4.10 12.10
C ARG A 61 21.05 -4.42 12.76
N LYS A 62 21.15 -5.23 13.83
CA LYS A 62 20.02 -5.70 14.64
C LYS A 62 19.09 -4.59 15.14
N HIS A 63 19.60 -3.41 15.45
CA HIS A 63 18.81 -2.33 16.09
C HIS A 63 18.47 -1.16 15.16
N ASP A 64 18.84 -1.20 13.87
CA ASP A 64 18.55 -0.10 12.95
C ASP A 64 17.04 0.15 12.80
N TYR A 65 16.24 -0.92 12.88
CA TYR A 65 14.78 -0.84 12.81
C TYR A 65 14.16 0.05 13.90
N LEU A 66 14.84 0.28 15.03
CA LEU A 66 14.33 1.17 16.08
C LEU A 66 14.18 2.60 15.58
N VAL A 67 15.07 3.06 14.71
CA VAL A 67 14.96 4.39 14.08
C VAL A 67 13.72 4.44 13.18
N LEU A 68 13.45 3.37 12.44
CA LEU A 68 12.24 3.25 11.60
C LEU A 68 10.96 3.20 12.45
N ILE A 69 10.99 2.57 13.63
CA ILE A 69 9.89 2.63 14.60
C ILE A 69 9.65 4.07 15.08
N VAL A 70 10.71 4.82 15.39
CA VAL A 70 10.56 6.23 15.80
C VAL A 70 9.90 7.05 14.69
N PHE A 71 10.36 6.90 13.43
CA PHE A 71 9.70 7.55 12.29
C PHE A 71 8.23 7.10 12.15
N SER A 72 7.95 5.81 12.28
CA SER A 72 6.59 5.27 12.22
C SER A 72 5.68 5.89 13.28
N CYS A 73 6.15 6.05 14.51
CA CYS A 73 5.41 6.71 15.58
C CYS A 73 5.18 8.19 15.27
N ILE A 74 6.21 8.92 14.84
CA ILE A 74 6.08 10.34 14.46
C ILE A 74 5.03 10.49 13.35
N ILE A 75 5.18 9.75 12.26
CA ILE A 75 4.29 9.84 11.09
C ILE A 75 2.87 9.37 11.45
N GLY A 76 2.73 8.30 12.23
CA GLY A 76 1.45 7.71 12.60
C GLY A 76 0.63 8.57 13.56
N PHE A 77 1.26 9.20 14.56
CA PHE A 77 0.53 9.94 15.60
C PHE A 77 0.33 11.42 15.27
N LEU A 78 1.26 12.03 14.55
CA LEU A 78 1.27 13.48 14.30
C LEU A 78 0.00 14.02 13.60
N PRO A 79 -0.65 13.32 12.65
CA PRO A 79 -1.93 13.73 12.07
C PRO A 79 -3.05 13.95 13.09
N PHE A 80 -2.97 13.32 14.27
CA PHE A 80 -3.99 13.38 15.31
C PHE A 80 -3.68 14.44 16.37
N THR A 81 -2.66 15.27 16.15
CA THR A 81 -2.28 16.37 17.05
C THR A 81 -2.62 17.72 16.42
N GLN A 82 -2.73 18.75 17.25
CA GLN A 82 -2.84 20.15 16.79
C GLN A 82 -1.48 20.78 16.46
N SER A 83 -0.43 19.96 16.32
CA SER A 83 0.93 20.43 16.17
C SER A 83 1.20 21.01 14.78
N LEU A 84 1.97 22.10 14.72
CA LEU A 84 2.48 22.65 13.45
C LEU A 84 3.38 21.65 12.71
N TRP A 85 3.98 20.71 13.44
CA TRP A 85 4.83 19.67 12.87
C TRP A 85 4.12 18.78 11.85
N ARG A 86 2.78 18.71 11.86
CA ARG A 86 1.98 17.98 10.85
C ARG A 86 2.29 18.40 9.41
N TYR A 87 2.72 19.65 9.21
CA TYR A 87 3.12 20.17 7.90
C TYR A 87 4.31 19.41 7.30
N TYR A 88 5.18 18.87 8.16
CA TYR A 88 6.42 18.18 7.78
C TYR A 88 6.30 16.65 7.67
N ILE A 89 5.09 16.07 7.80
CA ILE A 89 4.88 14.62 7.63
C ILE A 89 5.48 14.07 6.32
N PRO A 90 5.25 14.66 5.12
CA PRO A 90 5.86 14.14 3.90
C PRO A 90 7.40 14.15 3.96
N LEU A 91 8.00 15.13 4.66
CA LEU A 91 9.46 15.17 4.84
C LEU A 91 9.92 14.04 5.76
N PHE A 92 9.20 13.73 6.84
CA PHE A 92 9.51 12.57 7.68
C PHE A 92 9.38 11.25 6.92
N VAL A 93 8.37 11.11 6.06
CA VAL A 93 8.23 9.93 5.19
C VAL A 93 9.40 9.83 4.22
N PHE A 94 9.79 10.94 3.58
CA PHE A 94 10.98 11.00 2.72
C PHE A 94 12.23 10.53 3.45
N ILE A 95 12.49 11.09 4.63
CA ILE A 95 13.68 10.76 5.43
C ILE A 95 13.64 9.28 5.83
N ALA A 96 12.50 8.76 6.29
CA ALA A 96 12.36 7.35 6.63
C ALA A 96 12.64 6.44 5.43
N PHE A 97 12.10 6.79 4.25
CA PHE A 97 12.31 6.05 3.02
C PHE A 97 13.79 5.99 2.62
N PHE A 98 14.51 7.11 2.60
CA PHE A 98 15.93 7.11 2.25
C PHE A 98 16.84 6.59 3.38
N ALA A 99 16.55 6.87 4.65
CA ALA A 99 17.28 6.29 5.77
C ALA A 99 17.24 4.75 5.73
N SER A 100 16.07 4.18 5.41
CA SER A 100 15.92 2.73 5.26
C SER A 100 16.81 2.13 4.16
N PHE A 101 17.01 2.85 3.05
CA PHE A 101 17.96 2.48 2.00
C PHE A 101 19.40 2.46 2.54
N GLY A 102 19.78 3.51 3.28
CA GLY A 102 21.09 3.57 3.94
C GLY A 102 21.30 2.45 4.96
N PHE A 103 20.27 2.06 5.72
CA PHE A 103 20.33 0.99 6.70
C PHE A 103 20.41 -0.40 6.06
N MET A 104 19.79 -0.58 4.90
CA MET A 104 19.91 -1.79 4.09
C MET A 104 21.32 -1.95 3.50
N PHE A 105 21.99 -0.86 3.13
CA PHE A 105 23.24 -0.92 2.36
C PHE A 105 24.53 -0.74 3.18
N PHE A 106 24.57 0.20 4.13
CA PHE A 106 25.80 0.50 4.87
C PHE A 106 25.89 -0.28 6.17
N GLU A 107 27.06 -0.81 6.52
CA GLU A 107 27.28 -1.44 7.84
C GLU A 107 27.72 -0.45 8.93
N GLY A 108 28.46 0.59 8.56
CA GLY A 108 29.04 1.57 9.49
C GLY A 108 28.03 2.63 9.94
N THR A 109 27.87 2.82 11.26
CA THR A 109 26.92 3.80 11.83
C THR A 109 27.16 5.23 11.32
N VAL A 110 28.41 5.65 11.20
CA VAL A 110 28.75 7.00 10.69
C VAL A 110 28.24 7.19 9.26
N LYS A 111 28.42 6.19 8.39
CA LYS A 111 27.93 6.24 7.00
C LYS A 111 26.40 6.33 6.97
N LYS A 112 25.70 5.59 7.83
CA LYS A 112 24.24 5.65 7.96
C LYS A 112 23.74 7.02 8.40
N ILE A 113 24.37 7.60 9.43
CA ILE A 113 24.02 8.92 9.94
C ILE A 113 24.29 9.97 8.86
N LEU A 114 25.48 9.97 8.26
CA LEU A 114 25.84 10.92 7.20
C LEU A 114 24.87 10.83 6.02
N PHE A 115 24.56 9.62 5.56
CA PHE A 115 23.60 9.40 4.48
C PHE A 115 22.20 9.91 4.84
N THR A 116 21.74 9.66 6.06
CA THR A 116 20.44 10.13 6.54
C THR A 116 20.39 11.65 6.64
N VAL A 117 21.45 12.29 7.14
CA VAL A 117 21.55 13.75 7.24
C VAL A 117 21.57 14.39 5.86
N VAL A 118 22.40 13.88 4.93
CA VAL A 118 22.43 14.37 3.55
C VAL A 118 21.06 14.19 2.87
N SER A 119 20.42 13.03 3.06
CA SER A 119 19.06 12.80 2.54
C SER A 119 18.05 13.78 3.15
N ALA A 120 18.14 14.08 4.44
CA ALA A 120 17.26 15.06 5.09
C ALA A 120 17.45 16.47 4.56
N LEU A 121 18.70 16.90 4.30
CA LEU A 121 19.00 18.21 3.70
C LEU A 121 18.44 18.32 2.28
N ILE A 122 18.66 17.29 1.45
CA ILE A 122 18.10 17.23 0.09
C ILE A 122 16.56 17.20 0.15
N GLY A 123 16.00 16.38 1.04
CA GLY A 123 14.56 16.28 1.25
C GLY A 123 13.95 17.61 1.67
N TYR A 124 14.60 18.36 2.56
CA TYR A 124 14.15 19.68 2.98
C TYR A 124 14.18 20.69 1.83
N LEU A 125 15.25 20.70 1.02
CA LEU A 125 15.34 21.55 -0.17
C LEU A 125 14.23 21.25 -1.19
N LEU A 126 13.97 19.96 -1.46
CA LEU A 126 12.90 19.55 -2.37
C LEU A 126 11.51 19.86 -1.79
N PHE A 127 11.34 19.69 -0.49
CA PHE A 127 10.10 19.99 0.22
C PHE A 127 9.75 21.48 0.14
N THR A 128 10.71 22.38 0.33
CA THR A 128 10.47 23.83 0.25
C THR A 128 10.32 24.31 -1.20
N SER A 129 11.08 23.73 -2.14
CA SER A 129 11.06 24.16 -3.55
C SER A 129 9.87 23.59 -4.33
N PHE A 130 9.37 22.40 -3.97
CA PHE A 130 8.36 21.65 -4.74
C PHE A 130 7.26 21.05 -3.85
N TYR A 131 6.83 21.79 -2.82
CA TYR A 131 5.94 21.30 -1.76
C TYR A 131 4.73 20.49 -2.25
N ALA A 132 3.99 20.99 -3.25
CA ALA A 132 2.78 20.34 -3.77
C ALA A 132 3.06 18.93 -4.31
N ASN A 133 4.02 18.82 -5.23
CA ASN A 133 4.43 17.53 -5.81
C ASN A 133 5.08 16.62 -4.76
N PHE A 134 5.89 17.19 -3.87
CA PHE A 134 6.54 16.47 -2.79
C PHE A 134 5.52 15.82 -1.85
N ARG A 135 4.46 16.56 -1.49
CA ARG A 135 3.34 16.03 -0.68
C ARG A 135 2.61 14.91 -1.42
N VAL A 136 2.27 15.08 -2.70
CA VAL A 136 1.59 14.04 -3.49
C VAL A 136 2.40 12.75 -3.50
N VAL A 137 3.71 12.83 -3.74
CA VAL A 137 4.57 11.64 -3.78
C VAL A 137 4.73 11.00 -2.39
N PHE A 138 5.21 11.76 -1.40
CA PHE A 138 5.66 11.16 -0.13
C PHE A 138 4.56 11.00 0.92
N LEU A 139 3.48 11.78 0.87
CA LEU A 139 2.35 11.61 1.79
C LEU A 139 1.25 10.72 1.21
N THR A 140 0.97 10.86 -0.09
CA THR A 140 -0.16 10.19 -0.72
C THR A 140 0.29 8.93 -1.46
N LEU A 141 1.03 9.04 -2.55
CA LEU A 141 1.32 7.91 -3.44
C LEU A 141 2.21 6.84 -2.80
N LEU A 142 3.29 7.25 -2.12
CA LEU A 142 4.28 6.33 -1.55
C LEU A 142 3.66 5.32 -0.56
N PRO A 143 2.94 5.74 0.50
CA PRO A 143 2.32 4.80 1.43
C PRO A 143 1.02 4.16 0.94
N THR A 144 0.47 4.62 -0.19
CA THR A 144 -0.75 4.04 -0.79
C THR A 144 -0.39 3.27 -2.05
N ILE A 145 -0.64 3.81 -3.24
CA ILE A 145 -0.56 3.12 -4.53
C ILE A 145 0.85 2.59 -4.84
N MET A 146 1.91 3.32 -4.54
CA MET A 146 3.26 2.80 -4.78
C MET A 146 3.53 1.58 -3.92
N HIS A 147 3.17 1.62 -2.64
CA HIS A 147 3.32 0.48 -1.74
C HIS A 147 2.39 -0.68 -2.11
N VAL A 148 1.07 -0.46 -2.17
CA VAL A 148 0.11 -1.55 -2.39
C VAL A 148 0.12 -2.11 -3.80
N PHE A 149 0.44 -1.31 -4.82
CA PHE A 149 0.39 -1.74 -6.23
C PHE A 149 1.79 -1.92 -6.83
N LEU A 150 2.65 -0.89 -6.80
CA LEU A 150 3.95 -0.97 -7.48
C LEU A 150 4.92 -1.94 -6.80
N PHE A 151 5.07 -1.88 -5.47
CA PHE A 151 5.94 -2.81 -4.74
C PHE A 151 5.37 -4.23 -4.78
N THR A 152 4.04 -4.40 -4.70
CA THR A 152 3.40 -5.71 -4.95
C THR A 152 3.76 -6.28 -6.32
N GLY A 153 3.67 -5.47 -7.38
CA GLY A 153 4.08 -5.85 -8.73
C GLY A 153 5.56 -6.20 -8.82
N ALA A 154 6.43 -5.43 -8.16
CA ALA A 154 7.86 -5.72 -8.06
C ALA A 154 8.13 -7.07 -7.36
N PHE A 155 7.41 -7.41 -6.30
CA PHE A 155 7.53 -8.72 -5.64
C PHE A 155 7.04 -9.87 -6.52
N ILE A 156 5.98 -9.69 -7.31
CA ILE A 156 5.54 -10.70 -8.29
C ILE A 156 6.63 -10.91 -9.34
N LEU A 157 7.13 -9.82 -9.94
CA LEU A 157 8.21 -9.88 -10.93
C LEU A 157 9.46 -10.55 -10.36
N LEU A 158 9.87 -10.18 -9.15
CA LEU A 158 11.02 -10.77 -8.49
C LEU A 158 10.82 -12.28 -8.24
N GLY A 159 9.61 -12.68 -7.84
CA GLY A 159 9.24 -14.09 -7.71
C GLY A 159 9.39 -14.86 -9.03
N ALA A 160 8.89 -14.29 -10.12
CA ALA A 160 8.98 -14.87 -11.47
C ALA A 160 10.44 -14.99 -11.95
N LEU A 161 11.27 -13.97 -11.70
CA LEU A 161 12.68 -13.96 -12.06
C LEU A 161 13.48 -15.01 -11.29
N ARG A 162 13.24 -15.15 -9.98
CA ARG A 162 13.94 -16.13 -9.13
C ARG A 162 13.54 -17.57 -9.45
N SER A 163 12.26 -17.84 -9.67
CA SER A 163 11.74 -19.19 -9.95
C SER A 163 11.96 -19.64 -11.40
N LYS A 164 12.23 -18.70 -12.31
CA LYS A 164 12.23 -18.93 -13.77
C LYS A 164 10.94 -19.59 -14.27
N SER A 165 9.83 -19.34 -13.58
CA SER A 165 8.51 -19.92 -13.85
C SER A 165 7.78 -19.18 -14.98
N ARG A 166 7.26 -19.90 -15.98
CA ARG A 166 6.37 -19.31 -17.00
C ARG A 166 5.06 -18.83 -16.38
N LEU A 167 4.56 -19.54 -15.36
CA LEU A 167 3.37 -19.14 -14.62
C LEU A 167 3.62 -17.89 -13.78
N GLY A 168 4.82 -17.69 -13.25
CA GLY A 168 5.21 -16.45 -12.57
C GLY A 168 5.21 -15.24 -13.52
N VAL A 169 5.65 -15.42 -14.77
CA VAL A 169 5.51 -14.34 -15.78
C VAL A 169 4.05 -14.12 -16.15
N ALA A 170 3.27 -15.21 -16.32
CA ALA A 170 1.84 -15.11 -16.60
C ALA A 170 1.08 -14.38 -15.47
N SER A 171 1.43 -14.61 -14.20
CA SER A 171 0.81 -13.93 -13.07
C SER A 171 1.09 -12.42 -13.07
N LEU A 172 2.28 -11.99 -13.46
CA LEU A 172 2.56 -10.56 -13.66
C LEU A 172 1.70 -9.96 -14.79
N VAL A 173 1.53 -10.68 -15.90
CA VAL A 173 0.67 -10.23 -17.01
C VAL A 173 -0.78 -10.14 -16.56
N VAL A 174 -1.29 -11.14 -15.83
CA VAL A 174 -2.66 -11.11 -15.28
C VAL A 174 -2.83 -9.96 -14.29
N PHE A 175 -1.86 -9.71 -13.42
CA PHE A 175 -1.90 -8.59 -12.47
C PHE A 175 -2.08 -7.25 -13.17
N VAL A 176 -1.28 -7.00 -14.22
CA VAL A 176 -1.39 -5.79 -15.04
C VAL A 176 -2.71 -5.77 -15.82
N ALA A 177 -3.12 -6.88 -16.41
CA ALA A 177 -4.39 -6.97 -17.14
C ALA A 177 -5.59 -6.67 -16.24
N CYS A 178 -5.66 -7.21 -15.03
CA CYS A 178 -6.70 -6.91 -14.06
C CYS A 178 -6.73 -5.40 -13.72
N ALA A 179 -5.57 -4.79 -13.48
CA ALA A 179 -5.50 -3.35 -13.25
C ALA A 179 -6.01 -2.54 -14.45
N LEU A 180 -5.62 -2.89 -15.68
CA LEU A 180 -6.12 -2.23 -16.89
C LEU A 180 -7.64 -2.41 -17.04
N VAL A 181 -8.18 -3.60 -16.76
CA VAL A 181 -9.64 -3.82 -16.77
C VAL A 181 -10.35 -2.89 -15.79
N THR A 182 -9.83 -2.70 -14.57
CA THR A 182 -10.45 -1.76 -13.61
C THR A 182 -10.48 -0.32 -14.10
N LEU A 183 -9.45 0.10 -14.85
CA LEU A 183 -9.27 1.46 -15.32
C LEU A 183 -10.03 1.76 -16.62
N PHE A 184 -10.19 0.77 -17.50
CA PHE A 184 -10.72 1.00 -18.85
C PHE A 184 -12.10 0.40 -19.10
N ALA A 185 -12.57 -0.53 -18.26
CA ALA A 185 -13.92 -1.04 -18.40
C ALA A 185 -14.97 0.08 -18.23
N GLY A 186 -16.08 -0.04 -18.97
CA GLY A 186 -17.22 0.86 -18.86
C GLY A 186 -17.67 0.99 -17.41
N ALA A 187 -17.88 2.22 -16.95
CA ALA A 187 -18.36 2.51 -15.62
C ALA A 187 -19.67 3.28 -15.74
N GLY A 188 -20.75 2.69 -15.21
CA GLY A 188 -21.97 3.42 -14.93
C GLY A 188 -21.86 4.16 -13.59
N PHE A 189 -22.92 4.87 -13.22
CA PHE A 189 -23.01 5.51 -11.91
C PHE A 189 -23.05 4.47 -10.79
N SER A 190 -22.36 4.75 -9.68
CA SER A 190 -22.43 3.91 -8.47
C SER A 190 -23.49 4.48 -7.54
N VAL A 191 -24.46 3.66 -7.14
CA VAL A 191 -25.40 4.01 -6.08
C VAL A 191 -24.69 3.82 -4.74
N VAL A 192 -24.09 4.89 -4.22
CA VAL A 192 -23.36 4.86 -2.94
C VAL A 192 -24.29 5.24 -1.80
N SER A 193 -24.34 4.40 -0.76
CA SER A 193 -25.12 4.70 0.45
C SER A 193 -24.49 5.85 1.25
N GLY A 194 -25.29 6.56 2.06
CA GLY A 194 -24.78 7.64 2.92
C GLY A 194 -23.69 7.16 3.90
N TYR A 195 -23.84 5.96 4.44
CA TYR A 195 -22.84 5.34 5.31
C TYR A 195 -21.49 5.15 4.60
N VAL A 196 -21.50 4.67 3.35
CA VAL A 196 -20.27 4.47 2.56
C VAL A 196 -19.61 5.81 2.23
N ALA A 197 -20.39 6.82 1.83
CA ALA A 197 -19.88 8.14 1.52
C ALA A 197 -19.22 8.84 2.72
N GLU A 198 -19.79 8.67 3.92
CA GLU A 198 -19.22 9.19 5.17
C GLU A 198 -17.96 8.40 5.57
N SER A 199 -18.02 7.07 5.55
CA SER A 199 -16.89 6.20 5.90
C SER A 199 -15.71 6.37 4.94
N TYR A 200 -15.98 6.65 3.67
CA TYR A 200 -14.96 6.90 2.65
C TYR A 200 -14.34 8.30 2.71
N SER A 201 -14.96 9.25 3.42
CA SER A 201 -14.50 10.66 3.47
C SER A 201 -12.99 10.84 3.73
N PRO A 202 -12.36 10.11 4.67
CA PRO A 202 -10.92 10.23 4.92
C PRO A 202 -10.02 9.80 3.75
N PHE A 203 -10.55 9.02 2.81
CA PHE A 203 -9.82 8.49 1.65
C PHE A 203 -10.05 9.30 0.36
N ARG A 204 -10.95 10.28 0.36
CA ARG A 204 -11.27 11.12 -0.81
C ARG A 204 -10.02 11.74 -1.44
N HIS A 205 -9.06 12.17 -0.61
CA HIS A 205 -7.83 12.79 -1.09
C HIS A 205 -7.02 11.87 -2.01
N LEU A 206 -6.94 10.57 -1.70
CA LEU A 206 -6.27 9.60 -2.57
C LEU A 206 -6.98 9.50 -3.92
N ASN A 207 -8.31 9.39 -3.90
CA ASN A 207 -9.10 9.28 -5.12
C ASN A 207 -8.94 10.51 -6.01
N MET A 208 -9.04 11.71 -5.44
CA MET A 208 -8.84 12.96 -6.18
C MET A 208 -7.45 13.07 -6.80
N VAL A 209 -6.39 12.75 -6.05
CA VAL A 209 -5.02 12.73 -6.60
C VAL A 209 -4.89 11.75 -7.78
N MET A 210 -5.55 10.61 -7.69
CA MET A 210 -5.58 9.64 -8.78
C MET A 210 -6.43 10.14 -9.97
N ILE A 211 -7.55 10.83 -9.72
CA ILE A 211 -8.37 11.44 -10.78
C ILE A 211 -7.55 12.49 -11.53
N ASP A 212 -6.89 13.38 -10.82
CA ASP A 212 -6.06 14.43 -11.41
C ASP A 212 -4.92 13.83 -12.25
N LEU A 213 -4.25 12.79 -11.74
CA LEU A 213 -3.20 12.07 -12.46
C LEU A 213 -3.72 11.39 -13.74
N PHE A 214 -4.95 10.89 -13.73
CA PHE A 214 -5.59 10.22 -14.87
C PHE A 214 -6.28 11.18 -15.85
N ASN A 215 -6.78 12.33 -15.40
CA ASN A 215 -7.36 13.35 -16.28
C ASN A 215 -6.31 13.99 -17.19
N VAL A 216 -5.04 14.06 -16.76
CA VAL A 216 -3.91 14.40 -17.65
C VAL A 216 -3.83 13.43 -18.86
N MET A 217 -4.37 12.21 -18.73
CA MET A 217 -4.44 11.21 -19.80
C MET A 217 -5.72 11.29 -20.67
N HIS A 218 -6.53 12.35 -20.56
CA HIS A 218 -7.72 12.64 -21.39
C HIS A 218 -8.81 11.55 -21.35
N VAL A 219 -9.49 11.41 -20.20
CA VAL A 219 -10.68 10.54 -20.07
C VAL A 219 -11.90 11.42 -19.82
N ASP A 220 -12.90 11.32 -20.69
CA ASP A 220 -14.06 12.22 -20.75
C ASP A 220 -14.75 12.46 -19.40
N GLU A 221 -14.93 13.73 -19.03
CA GLU A 221 -15.81 14.13 -17.93
C GLU A 221 -17.27 14.08 -18.39
N ILE A 222 -18.04 13.12 -17.88
CA ILE A 222 -19.50 13.23 -17.90
C ILE A 222 -19.91 14.06 -16.68
N LYS A 223 -20.09 15.37 -16.88
CA LYS A 223 -20.92 16.20 -15.99
C LYS A 223 -22.35 16.03 -16.44
N ALA A 224 -23.10 15.17 -15.75
CA ALA A 224 -24.54 15.19 -15.90
C ALA A 224 -25.10 16.24 -14.92
N ASP A 225 -25.97 17.12 -15.41
CA ASP A 225 -26.80 18.00 -14.59
C ASP A 225 -27.66 17.12 -13.68
N PHE A 226 -27.19 16.93 -12.45
CA PHE A 226 -27.91 16.24 -11.41
C PHE A 226 -28.06 17.19 -10.22
N ASP A 227 -29.27 17.29 -9.68
CA ASP A 227 -29.48 17.84 -8.35
C ASP A 227 -28.60 17.05 -7.38
N ILE A 228 -27.64 17.73 -6.77
CA ILE A 228 -26.74 17.13 -5.78
C ILE A 228 -27.63 16.68 -4.62
N PRO A 229 -27.72 15.37 -4.32
CA PRO A 229 -28.48 14.94 -3.16
C PRO A 229 -27.87 15.60 -1.93
N SER A 230 -28.70 16.16 -1.04
CA SER A 230 -28.29 16.99 0.12
C SER A 230 -27.21 16.39 1.05
N ARG A 231 -26.92 15.10 0.90
CA ARG A 231 -25.89 14.33 1.61
C ARG A 231 -24.49 14.34 0.95
N PHE A 232 -24.35 14.87 -0.26
CA PHE A 232 -23.08 14.98 -0.99
C PHE A 232 -22.69 16.44 -1.18
N SER A 233 -21.39 16.75 -1.17
CA SER A 233 -20.88 18.07 -1.56
C SER A 233 -20.48 18.10 -3.03
N GLU A 234 -20.33 19.28 -3.63
CA GLU A 234 -19.83 19.41 -5.01
C GLU A 234 -18.49 18.69 -5.22
N SER A 235 -17.62 18.70 -4.20
CA SER A 235 -16.34 17.99 -4.21
C SER A 235 -16.43 16.46 -4.26
N ASP A 236 -17.62 15.90 -4.04
CA ASP A 236 -17.88 14.46 -4.11
C ASP A 236 -18.32 13.98 -5.50
N MET A 237 -18.79 14.92 -6.34
CA MET A 237 -19.29 14.62 -7.67
C MET A 237 -18.27 13.91 -8.56
N PRO A 238 -17.00 14.36 -8.63
CA PRO A 238 -15.99 13.67 -9.46
C PRO A 238 -15.70 12.24 -9.00
N ILE A 239 -15.91 11.92 -7.72
CA ILE A 239 -15.57 10.61 -7.16
C ILE A 239 -16.69 9.60 -7.38
N TYR A 240 -17.92 9.94 -7.01
CA TYR A 240 -19.03 8.97 -6.98
C TYR A 240 -19.91 9.01 -8.23
N PHE A 241 -19.92 10.14 -8.94
CA PHE A 241 -20.85 10.39 -10.04
C PHE A 241 -20.15 10.58 -11.39
N SER A 242 -18.84 10.34 -11.48
CA SER A 242 -18.12 10.34 -12.75
C SER A 242 -17.61 8.93 -13.11
N GLY A 243 -17.61 8.60 -14.40
CA GLY A 243 -17.06 7.32 -14.87
C GLY A 243 -15.58 7.14 -14.49
N THR A 244 -14.80 8.22 -14.53
CA THR A 244 -13.39 8.26 -14.13
C THR A 244 -13.20 7.95 -12.64
N GLY A 245 -13.98 8.59 -11.77
CA GLY A 245 -13.93 8.35 -10.32
C GLY A 245 -14.27 6.91 -9.96
N ILE A 246 -15.27 6.31 -10.62
CA ILE A 246 -15.63 4.90 -10.43
C ILE A 246 -14.51 3.96 -10.91
N ARG A 247 -13.92 4.20 -12.09
CA ARG A 247 -12.78 3.41 -12.61
C ARG A 247 -11.59 3.44 -11.67
N ILE A 248 -11.27 4.63 -11.14
CA ILE A 248 -10.18 4.80 -10.18
C ILE A 248 -10.50 4.08 -8.87
N MET A 249 -11.73 4.18 -8.39
CA MET A 249 -12.11 3.45 -7.18
C MET A 249 -12.04 1.93 -7.38
N ARG A 250 -12.43 1.40 -8.55
CA ARG A 250 -12.24 -0.02 -8.92
C ARG A 250 -10.77 -0.41 -8.84
N PHE A 251 -9.89 0.42 -9.40
CA PHE A 251 -8.45 0.20 -9.36
C PHE A 251 -7.90 0.21 -7.93
N ILE A 252 -8.26 1.20 -7.11
CA ILE A 252 -7.84 1.30 -5.71
C ILE A 252 -8.32 0.07 -4.93
N ALA A 253 -9.58 -0.31 -5.08
CA ALA A 253 -10.16 -1.47 -4.40
C ALA A 253 -9.46 -2.77 -4.79
N PHE A 254 -9.21 -2.98 -6.08
CA PHE A 254 -8.44 -4.13 -6.58
C PHE A 254 -7.03 -4.16 -6.00
N ALA A 255 -6.30 -3.03 -6.07
CA ALA A 255 -4.92 -2.93 -5.62
C ALA A 255 -4.78 -3.29 -4.13
N TYR A 256 -5.62 -2.71 -3.26
CA TYR A 256 -5.61 -3.01 -1.82
C TYR A 256 -6.03 -4.45 -1.53
N THR A 257 -7.10 -4.94 -2.18
CA THR A 257 -7.58 -6.31 -1.98
C THR A 257 -6.52 -7.33 -2.36
N TYR A 258 -5.96 -7.20 -3.56
CA TYR A 258 -4.96 -8.15 -4.03
C TYR A 258 -3.66 -8.05 -3.23
N HIS A 259 -3.23 -6.85 -2.84
CA HIS A 259 -2.04 -6.66 -1.98
C HIS A 259 -2.14 -7.50 -0.69
N TYR A 260 -3.27 -7.41 0.03
CA TYR A 260 -3.49 -8.21 1.24
C TYR A 260 -3.58 -9.71 0.94
N LEU A 261 -4.31 -10.12 -0.10
CA LEU A 261 -4.43 -11.54 -0.47
C LEU A 261 -3.08 -12.16 -0.88
N ASN A 262 -2.27 -11.42 -1.63
CA ASN A 262 -0.92 -11.81 -2.06
C ASN A 262 0.03 -12.01 -0.87
N TRP A 263 -0.15 -11.26 0.20
CA TRP A 263 0.60 -11.51 1.44
C TRP A 263 0.23 -12.88 2.04
N PHE A 264 -1.07 -13.15 2.20
CA PHE A 264 -1.53 -14.39 2.82
C PHE A 264 -1.30 -15.64 1.97
N SER A 265 -1.26 -15.52 0.64
CA SER A 265 -1.07 -16.64 -0.30
C SER A 265 0.36 -17.20 -0.29
N LYS A 266 1.35 -16.39 0.10
CA LYS A 266 2.78 -16.74 0.09
C LYS A 266 3.19 -17.54 1.32
N THR A 267 2.43 -18.56 1.71
CA THR A 267 2.68 -19.37 2.91
C THR A 267 4.02 -20.10 2.88
N SER A 268 4.53 -20.51 1.71
CA SER A 268 5.83 -21.18 1.58
C SER A 268 7.03 -20.27 1.80
N VAL A 269 6.91 -18.97 1.51
CA VAL A 269 8.00 -17.99 1.58
C VAL A 269 7.89 -17.12 2.84
N ILE A 270 6.70 -16.61 3.12
CA ILE A 270 6.43 -15.71 4.25
C ILE A 270 6.15 -16.52 5.52
N GLN A 271 5.46 -17.67 5.42
CA GLN A 271 5.14 -18.51 6.58
C GLN A 271 4.60 -17.69 7.77
N TRP A 272 3.65 -16.79 7.53
CA TRP A 272 3.11 -15.87 8.54
C TRP A 272 2.56 -16.60 9.77
N HIS A 273 2.02 -17.81 9.57
CA HIS A 273 1.51 -18.71 10.61
C HIS A 273 2.62 -19.41 11.41
N ASN A 274 3.84 -19.53 10.87
CA ASN A 274 4.96 -20.22 11.52
C ASN A 274 5.67 -19.30 12.51
N THR A 275 4.98 -18.89 13.59
CA THR A 275 5.51 -18.02 14.65
C THR A 275 5.18 -18.57 16.04
N LYS A 276 5.74 -17.96 17.10
CA LYS A 276 5.41 -18.33 18.48
C LYS A 276 3.90 -18.18 18.70
N ARG A 277 3.24 -19.17 19.32
CA ARG A 277 1.79 -19.14 19.62
C ARG A 277 1.35 -17.85 20.30
N ARG A 278 2.16 -17.35 21.25
CA ARG A 278 1.94 -16.06 21.91
C ARG A 278 1.75 -14.90 20.94
N ASN A 279 2.56 -14.84 19.87
CA ASN A 279 2.46 -13.76 18.88
C ASN A 279 1.17 -13.90 18.08
N LEU A 280 0.75 -15.10 17.69
CA LEU A 280 -0.53 -15.31 17.00
C LEU A 280 -1.72 -14.88 17.86
N VAL A 281 -1.71 -15.19 19.16
CA VAL A 281 -2.74 -14.76 20.10
C VAL A 281 -2.78 -13.23 20.22
N ILE A 282 -1.61 -12.57 20.35
CA ILE A 282 -1.54 -11.10 20.39
C ILE A 282 -2.08 -10.50 19.09
N ILE A 283 -1.70 -11.03 17.92
CA ILE A 283 -2.18 -10.57 16.61
C ILE A 283 -3.71 -10.72 16.54
N ALA A 284 -4.26 -11.87 16.95
CA ALA A 284 -5.70 -12.12 16.93
C ALA A 284 -6.45 -11.14 17.86
N ILE A 285 -5.94 -10.87 19.06
CA ILE A 285 -6.55 -9.92 19.99
C ILE A 285 -6.55 -8.50 19.39
N ILE A 286 -5.40 -8.02 18.89
CA ILE A 286 -5.30 -6.68 18.29
C ILE A 286 -6.22 -6.59 17.06
N TRP A 287 -6.31 -7.65 16.26
CA TRP A 287 -7.21 -7.71 15.11
C TRP A 287 -8.68 -7.62 15.52
N ILE A 288 -9.13 -8.41 16.51
CA ILE A 288 -10.51 -8.35 17.03
C ILE A 288 -10.84 -6.95 17.55
N ILE A 289 -9.93 -6.35 18.33
CA ILE A 289 -10.09 -4.97 18.83
C ILE A 289 -10.21 -3.99 17.65
N SER A 290 -9.36 -4.13 16.63
CA SER A 290 -9.38 -3.27 15.45
C SER A 290 -10.71 -3.35 14.72
N VAL A 291 -11.22 -4.55 14.47
CA VAL A 291 -12.52 -4.77 13.80
C VAL A 291 -13.66 -4.21 14.66
N ALA A 292 -13.64 -4.45 15.98
CA ALA A 292 -14.66 -3.92 16.89
C ALA A 292 -14.71 -2.39 16.90
N LEU A 293 -13.56 -1.71 16.80
CA LEU A 293 -13.50 -0.26 16.68
C LEU A 293 -14.16 0.24 15.38
N TYR A 294 -13.97 -0.44 14.25
CA TYR A 294 -14.64 -0.10 12.99
C TYR A 294 -16.15 -0.27 13.03
N ILE A 295 -16.62 -1.34 13.67
CA ILE A 295 -18.05 -1.60 13.83
C ILE A 295 -18.70 -0.52 14.70
N LYS A 296 -18.00 -0.05 15.74
CA LYS A 296 -18.51 0.99 16.64
C LYS A 296 -18.47 2.39 16.02
N ASP A 297 -17.33 2.78 15.46
CA ASP A 297 -17.14 4.08 14.80
C ASP A 297 -15.98 3.98 13.78
N TYR A 298 -16.34 4.07 12.50
CA TYR A 298 -15.38 3.94 11.40
C TYR A 298 -14.24 4.96 11.51
N LYS A 299 -14.53 6.20 11.93
CA LYS A 299 -13.52 7.26 12.07
C LYS A 299 -12.50 6.93 13.16
N THR A 300 -12.94 6.43 14.31
CA THR A 300 -12.06 5.98 15.41
C THR A 300 -11.25 4.75 15.03
N GLY A 301 -11.89 3.75 14.40
CA GLY A 301 -11.20 2.57 13.86
C GLY A 301 -10.12 2.96 12.85
N LEU A 302 -10.38 3.96 12.01
CA LEU A 302 -9.41 4.47 11.06
C LEU A 302 -8.22 5.14 11.75
N LYS A 303 -8.42 5.98 12.77
CA LYS A 303 -7.31 6.61 13.50
C LYS A 303 -6.38 5.55 14.13
N TRP A 304 -6.98 4.51 14.72
CA TRP A 304 -6.25 3.39 15.28
C TRP A 304 -5.42 2.64 14.23
N LEU A 305 -6.05 2.28 13.10
CA LEU A 305 -5.33 1.56 12.04
C LEU A 305 -4.37 2.41 11.25
N TYR A 306 -4.56 3.72 11.18
CA TYR A 306 -3.62 4.60 10.47
C TYR A 306 -2.20 4.42 11.01
N VAL A 307 -2.04 4.33 12.34
CA VAL A 307 -0.73 4.12 12.97
C VAL A 307 -0.13 2.76 12.57
N LEU A 308 -0.91 1.68 12.66
CA LEU A 308 -0.47 0.33 12.27
C LEU A 308 -0.20 0.24 10.76
N SER A 309 -1.00 0.94 9.96
CA SER A 309 -0.85 1.02 8.52
C SER A 309 0.45 1.75 8.16
N PHE A 310 0.74 2.91 8.74
CA PHE A 310 2.00 3.58 8.44
C PHE A 310 3.22 2.82 8.98
N ALA A 311 3.09 2.16 10.14
CA ALA A 311 4.17 1.38 10.71
C ALA A 311 4.60 0.21 9.83
N HIS A 312 3.68 -0.58 9.26
CA HIS A 312 4.10 -1.69 8.38
C HIS A 312 4.79 -1.18 7.10
N VAL A 313 4.23 -0.14 6.46
CA VAL A 313 4.83 0.49 5.27
C VAL A 313 6.27 0.94 5.53
N VAL A 314 6.48 1.72 6.60
CA VAL A 314 7.81 2.28 6.92
C VAL A 314 8.81 1.19 7.29
N LEU A 315 8.37 0.17 8.03
CA LEU A 315 9.21 -0.96 8.42
C LEU A 315 9.53 -1.91 7.25
N GLU A 316 8.71 -1.91 6.19
CA GLU A 316 8.95 -2.70 4.97
C GLU A 316 9.91 -1.98 3.99
N PHE A 317 10.13 -0.67 4.10
CA PHE A 317 10.98 0.05 3.14
C PHE A 317 12.35 -0.58 2.84
N PRO A 318 13.13 -1.12 3.81
CA PRO A 318 14.37 -1.82 3.47
C PRO A 318 14.15 -3.02 2.54
N LEU A 319 13.06 -3.78 2.73
CA LEU A 319 12.70 -4.89 1.86
C LEU A 319 12.30 -4.39 0.47
N ASN A 320 11.55 -3.28 0.40
CA ASN A 320 11.16 -2.67 -0.87
C ASN A 320 12.39 -2.26 -1.68
N HIS A 321 13.36 -1.58 -1.06
CA HIS A 321 14.65 -1.26 -1.69
C HIS A 321 15.40 -2.51 -2.14
N LEU A 322 15.49 -3.53 -1.29
CA LEU A 322 16.16 -4.78 -1.58
C LEU A 322 15.55 -5.49 -2.80
N SER A 323 14.22 -5.40 -2.95
CA SER A 323 13.51 -6.01 -4.07
C SER A 323 13.97 -5.46 -5.42
N PHE A 324 14.13 -4.15 -5.56
CA PHE A 324 14.59 -3.52 -6.80
C PHE A 324 16.06 -3.82 -7.09
N VAL A 325 16.92 -3.81 -6.07
CA VAL A 325 18.32 -4.21 -6.22
C VAL A 325 18.41 -5.65 -6.73
N GLU A 326 17.60 -6.54 -6.19
CA GLU A 326 17.56 -7.94 -6.61
C GLU A 326 16.99 -8.11 -8.03
N ILE A 327 15.93 -7.39 -8.39
CA ILE A 327 15.37 -7.42 -9.75
C ILE A 327 16.47 -7.03 -10.76
N LYS A 328 17.19 -5.93 -10.52
CA LYS A 328 18.32 -5.52 -11.36
C LYS A 328 19.36 -6.63 -11.48
N ARG A 329 19.75 -7.25 -10.35
CA ARG A 329 20.72 -8.36 -10.33
C ARG A 329 20.27 -9.56 -11.15
N GLN A 330 18.99 -9.95 -11.03
CA GLN A 330 18.43 -11.09 -11.77
C GLN A 330 18.32 -10.81 -13.27
N LEU A 331 17.96 -9.58 -13.67
CA LEU A 331 17.91 -9.18 -15.07
C LEU A 331 19.31 -9.18 -15.71
N LEU A 332 20.31 -8.60 -15.04
CA LEU A 332 21.69 -8.63 -15.49
C LEU A 332 22.21 -10.06 -15.66
N LYS A 333 21.93 -10.96 -14.71
CA LYS A 333 22.33 -12.37 -14.81
C LYS A 333 21.69 -13.12 -15.98
N ARG A 334 20.54 -12.64 -16.49
CA ARG A 334 19.75 -13.34 -17.51
C ARG A 334 20.00 -12.81 -18.92
N PHE A 335 20.34 -11.53 -19.04
CA PHE A 335 20.42 -10.83 -20.33
C PHE A 335 21.73 -10.04 -20.54
N GLY A 336 22.56 -9.87 -19.51
CA GLY A 336 23.92 -9.37 -19.63
C GLY A 336 24.91 -10.53 -19.66
#